data_AF-A0A1Y2EIV4-F1
#
_entry.id   AF-A0A1Y2EIV4-F1
#
_cell.length_a   1.000
_cell.length_b   1.000
_cell.length_c   1.000
_cell.angle_alpha   90.00
_cell.angle_beta   90.00
_cell.angle_gamma   90.00
#
_symmetry.space_group_name_H-M   'P 1'
#
loop_
_entity.id
_entity.type
_entity.pdbx_description
1 polymer ?
#
loop_
_entity_poly.entity_id
_entity_poly.type
_entity_poly.pdbx_seq_one_letter_code
_entity_poly.pdbx_strand_id
1 'polypeptide(L)'
;MQFLTSKLAIIFLATAAWTATTPDGTCGNEKAGDNKAFTCTRELPCCSSYGYCGASDAYCLSSTGCQSAFSFSENNITSTACYAPRNGTVSPDGTCGRARAGVHGYKCPSTPDMECCSVAGWCGNTADHCAASNGCQASFGKCI
;
A
#
# COMPACT_ATOMS: atom_id res chain seq x y z
N MET A 1 -16.54 1.33 63.65
CA MET A 1 -16.19 0.41 62.55
C MET A 1 -17.37 0.34 61.60
N GLN A 2 -17.30 1.01 60.45
CA GLN A 2 -18.08 0.68 59.24
C GLN A 2 -17.54 1.57 58.11
N PHE A 3 -17.17 0.89 57.03
CA PHE A 3 -16.30 1.36 55.96
C PHE A 3 -17.06 2.26 54.98
N LEU A 4 -16.50 3.44 54.68
CA LEU A 4 -16.86 4.20 53.47
C LEU A 4 -16.32 3.43 52.25
N THR A 5 -17.17 2.71 51.52
CA THR A 5 -16.82 2.22 50.18
C THR A 5 -17.37 3.20 49.15
N SER A 6 -16.54 4.22 48.85
CA SER A 6 -16.72 5.07 47.68
C SER A 6 -16.61 4.21 46.44
N LYS A 7 -17.72 3.89 45.80
CA LYS A 7 -17.74 3.29 44.46
C LYS A 7 -17.28 4.38 43.48
N LEU A 8 -15.98 4.41 43.19
CA LEU A 8 -15.46 5.15 42.05
C LEU A 8 -16.19 4.67 40.79
N ALA A 9 -16.94 5.57 40.15
CA ALA A 9 -17.40 5.37 38.80
C ALA A 9 -16.17 5.38 37.89
N ILE A 10 -15.80 4.21 37.36
CA ILE A 10 -14.82 4.11 36.29
C ILE A 10 -15.50 4.65 35.04
N ILE A 11 -15.28 5.95 34.77
CA ILE A 11 -15.61 6.54 33.47
C ILE A 11 -14.65 5.89 32.49
N PHE A 12 -15.13 4.93 31.70
CA PHE A 12 -14.45 4.45 30.50
C PHE A 12 -14.44 5.63 29.51
N LEU A 13 -13.46 6.51 29.65
CA LEU A 13 -13.02 7.34 28.55
C LEU A 13 -12.52 6.35 27.50
N ALA A 14 -13.20 6.30 26.35
CA ALA A 14 -12.77 5.50 25.21
C ALA A 14 -11.37 5.99 24.80
N THR A 15 -10.34 5.37 25.38
CA THR A 15 -8.96 5.56 24.98
C THR A 15 -8.88 5.07 23.56
N ALA A 16 -8.43 5.93 22.64
CA ALA A 16 -8.19 5.58 21.25
C ALA A 16 -7.55 4.18 21.19
N ALA A 17 -8.17 3.25 20.45
CA ALA A 17 -7.66 1.90 20.31
C ALA A 17 -6.31 1.98 19.60
N TRP A 18 -5.22 1.83 20.35
CA TRP A 18 -3.92 1.60 19.74
C TRP A 18 -4.00 0.20 19.15
N THR A 19 -3.98 0.11 17.82
CA THR A 19 -4.04 -1.16 17.10
C THR A 19 -2.85 -2.02 17.55
N ALA A 20 -3.14 -3.10 18.26
CA ALA A 20 -2.11 -3.94 18.88
C ALA A 20 -1.19 -4.55 17.81
N THR A 21 0.09 -4.69 18.13
CA THR A 21 1.05 -5.37 17.25
C THR A 21 0.75 -6.87 17.21
N THR A 22 0.86 -7.46 16.02
CA THR A 22 0.49 -8.86 15.78
C THR A 22 1.29 -9.86 16.64
N PRO A 23 0.63 -10.86 17.25
CA PRO A 23 1.31 -11.95 17.94
C PRO A 23 1.72 -13.11 17.01
N ASP A 24 1.07 -13.26 15.86
CA ASP A 24 1.19 -14.44 14.97
C ASP A 24 1.55 -14.10 13.52
N GLY A 25 1.96 -12.85 13.26
CA GLY A 25 2.24 -12.34 11.92
C GLY A 25 1.01 -12.00 11.06
N THR A 26 -0.23 -12.11 11.57
CA THR A 26 -1.44 -11.66 10.86
C THR A 26 -1.71 -10.18 11.06
N CYS A 27 -2.29 -9.52 10.08
CA CYS A 27 -2.53 -8.08 10.14
C CYS A 27 -3.80 -7.68 9.40
N GLY A 28 -4.28 -6.47 9.68
CA GLY A 28 -5.49 -5.95 9.08
C GLY A 28 -6.77 -6.59 9.63
N ASN A 29 -7.88 -6.22 9.01
CA ASN A 29 -9.22 -6.67 9.41
C ASN A 29 -9.82 -7.69 8.44
N GLU A 30 -9.17 -7.95 7.30
CA GLU A 30 -9.68 -8.84 6.26
C GLU A 30 -8.80 -10.07 6.08
N LYS A 31 -9.36 -11.14 5.49
CA LYS A 31 -8.66 -12.40 5.18
C LYS A 31 -7.99 -12.96 6.43
N ALA A 32 -6.68 -13.14 6.44
CA ALA A 32 -5.96 -13.66 7.61
C ALA A 32 -6.04 -12.73 8.83
N GLY A 33 -6.35 -11.45 8.63
CA GLY A 33 -6.59 -10.48 9.69
C GLY A 33 -7.87 -10.72 10.49
N ASP A 34 -8.89 -11.39 9.90
CA ASP A 34 -10.09 -11.89 10.58
C ASP A 34 -10.71 -10.92 11.63
N ASN A 35 -10.89 -9.65 11.26
CA ASN A 35 -11.38 -8.56 12.11
C ASN A 35 -10.56 -8.26 13.38
N LYS A 36 -9.34 -8.79 13.51
CA LYS A 36 -8.44 -8.55 14.66
C LYS A 36 -7.78 -7.17 14.59
N ALA A 37 -7.59 -6.61 13.39
CA ALA A 37 -7.01 -5.29 13.15
C ALA A 37 -5.60 -5.12 13.75
N PHE A 38 -4.81 -6.20 13.77
CA PHE A 38 -3.43 -6.15 14.22
C PHE A 38 -2.52 -5.37 13.26
N THR A 39 -1.48 -4.76 13.81
CA THR A 39 -0.42 -4.07 13.07
C THR A 39 0.86 -4.90 12.99
N CYS A 40 1.66 -4.64 11.96
CA CYS A 40 2.94 -5.30 11.78
C CYS A 40 4.08 -4.75 12.66
N THR A 41 5.11 -5.57 12.87
CA THR A 41 6.34 -5.17 13.59
C THR A 41 7.32 -4.44 12.66
N ARG A 42 8.35 -3.82 13.22
CA ARG A 42 9.41 -3.16 12.42
C ARG A 42 10.13 -4.11 11.48
N GLU A 43 10.34 -5.36 11.91
CA GLU A 43 11.11 -6.36 11.18
C GLU A 43 10.35 -6.91 9.95
N LEU A 44 9.02 -6.90 10.00
CA LEU A 44 8.13 -7.30 8.90
C LEU A 44 7.08 -6.21 8.66
N PRO A 45 7.49 -5.01 8.20
CA PRO A 45 6.74 -3.77 8.41
C PRO A 45 5.44 -3.65 7.62
N CYS A 46 5.23 -4.46 6.60
CA CYS A 46 4.15 -4.25 5.64
C CYS A 46 3.05 -5.28 5.80
N CYS A 47 1.82 -4.80 5.95
CA CYS A 47 0.65 -5.65 5.92
C CYS A 47 0.21 -5.88 4.48
N SER A 48 0.38 -7.09 3.95
CA SER A 48 -0.05 -7.43 2.59
C SER A 48 -1.57 -7.39 2.43
N SER A 49 -2.06 -7.36 1.19
CA SER A 49 -3.50 -7.51 0.89
C SER A 49 -4.10 -8.83 1.36
N TYR A 50 -3.28 -9.80 1.77
CA TYR A 50 -3.70 -11.12 2.24
C TYR A 50 -3.83 -11.20 3.77
N GLY A 51 -3.49 -10.12 4.49
CA GLY A 51 -3.57 -10.06 5.94
C GLY A 51 -2.38 -10.69 6.66
N TYR A 52 -1.19 -10.67 6.03
CA TYR A 52 0.07 -11.13 6.62
C TYR A 52 1.13 -10.04 6.58
N CYS A 53 1.97 -10.01 7.62
CA CYS A 53 3.12 -9.12 7.73
C CYS A 53 4.33 -9.64 6.94
N GLY A 54 5.06 -8.73 6.30
CA GLY A 54 6.29 -9.05 5.57
C GLY A 54 7.09 -7.81 5.20
N ALA A 55 8.24 -8.02 4.56
CA ALA A 55 9.18 -6.95 4.20
C ALA A 55 9.51 -6.88 2.70
N SER A 56 9.02 -7.84 1.89
CA SER A 56 9.29 -7.86 0.45
C SER A 56 8.28 -7.01 -0.33
N ASP A 57 8.59 -6.75 -1.59
CA ASP A 57 7.71 -6.06 -2.55
C ASP A 57 6.29 -6.64 -2.58
N ALA A 58 6.12 -7.95 -2.43
CA ALA A 58 4.80 -8.59 -2.40
C ALA A 58 3.92 -8.11 -1.22
N TYR A 59 4.55 -7.66 -0.14
CA TYR A 59 3.88 -7.14 1.06
C TYR A 59 3.82 -5.63 1.07
N CYS A 60 4.90 -4.97 0.64
CA CYS A 60 5.12 -3.54 0.82
C CYS A 60 4.71 -2.68 -0.37
N LEU A 61 4.60 -3.25 -1.57
CA LEU A 61 4.13 -2.47 -2.69
C LEU A 61 2.66 -2.14 -2.53
N SER A 62 2.34 -0.86 -2.69
CA SER A 62 0.94 -0.43 -2.74
C SER A 62 0.18 -1.14 -3.88
N SER A 63 0.90 -1.56 -4.93
CA SER A 63 0.34 -2.30 -6.07
C SER A 63 -0.11 -3.71 -5.79
N THR A 64 0.52 -4.38 -4.82
CA THR A 64 0.08 -5.69 -4.35
C THR A 64 -0.90 -5.56 -3.19
N GLY A 65 -1.41 -4.34 -2.94
CA GLY A 65 -2.43 -4.05 -1.94
C GLY A 65 -1.89 -3.98 -0.51
N CYS A 66 -0.68 -3.45 -0.31
CA CYS A 66 -0.17 -3.12 1.01
C CYS A 66 -1.18 -2.24 1.80
N GLN A 67 -1.58 -2.69 2.98
CA GLN A 67 -2.55 -2.05 3.85
C GLN A 67 -1.84 -1.09 4.82
N SER A 68 -1.69 0.18 4.43
CA SER A 68 -0.90 1.17 5.18
C SER A 68 -1.43 1.44 6.60
N ALA A 69 -2.75 1.33 6.81
CA ALA A 69 -3.38 1.49 8.13
C ALA A 69 -3.00 0.38 9.14
N PHE A 70 -2.55 -0.77 8.64
CA PHE A 70 -2.16 -1.93 9.45
C PHE A 70 -0.67 -2.27 9.31
N SER A 71 0.06 -1.44 8.57
CA SER A 71 1.51 -1.55 8.43
C SER A 71 2.19 -0.77 9.55
N PHE A 72 3.43 -1.14 9.83
CA PHE A 72 4.26 -0.49 10.84
C PHE A 72 4.44 1.01 10.52
N SER A 73 4.42 1.83 11.57
CA SER A 73 4.72 3.26 11.50
C SER A 73 5.52 3.64 12.74
N GLU A 74 6.71 4.22 12.53
CA GLU A 74 7.44 4.89 13.62
C GLU A 74 7.03 6.36 13.69
N ASN A 75 6.87 6.85 14.92
CA ASN A 75 6.68 8.27 15.23
C ASN A 75 5.41 8.92 14.65
N ASN A 76 4.34 8.15 14.40
CA ASN A 76 3.07 8.69 13.88
C ASN A 76 3.23 9.46 12.55
N ILE A 77 4.27 9.11 11.78
CA ILE A 77 4.41 9.53 10.39
C ILE A 77 3.66 8.49 9.57
N THR A 78 2.64 8.93 8.83
CA THR A 78 1.81 8.10 7.94
C THR A 78 2.68 7.09 7.19
N SER A 79 2.51 5.81 7.55
CA SER A 79 3.24 4.60 7.14
C SER A 79 4.18 4.77 5.92
N THR A 80 5.49 4.86 6.20
CA THR A 80 6.58 4.67 5.20
C THR A 80 6.73 3.20 4.78
N ALA A 81 6.07 2.27 5.47
CA ALA A 81 6.21 0.83 5.21
C ALA A 81 5.63 0.44 3.84
N CYS A 82 4.42 0.91 3.53
CA CYS A 82 3.89 0.76 2.18
C CYS A 82 4.52 1.80 1.26
N TYR A 83 5.02 1.36 0.10
CA TYR A 83 5.60 2.26 -0.89
C TYR A 83 5.06 2.00 -2.29
N ALA A 84 5.10 3.04 -3.11
CA ALA A 84 4.92 2.88 -4.54
C ALA A 84 6.20 2.26 -5.15
N PRO A 85 6.09 1.44 -6.21
CA PRO A 85 7.20 1.05 -7.06
C PRO A 85 8.27 2.14 -7.21
N ARG A 86 9.54 1.75 -7.04
CA ARG A 86 10.66 2.68 -7.23
C ARG A 86 10.64 3.22 -8.65
N ASN A 87 11.09 4.46 -8.82
CA ASN A 87 11.12 5.09 -10.12
C ASN A 87 12.03 4.28 -11.07
N GLY A 88 11.44 3.54 -12.01
CA GLY A 88 12.19 2.61 -12.88
C GLY A 88 11.80 1.14 -12.75
N THR A 89 10.99 0.74 -11.78
CA THR A 89 10.49 -0.63 -11.72
C THR A 89 9.55 -0.89 -12.90
N VAL A 90 9.83 -1.97 -13.64
CA VAL A 90 9.03 -2.41 -14.78
C VAL A 90 7.69 -2.93 -14.29
N SER A 91 6.63 -2.59 -15.02
CA SER A 91 5.25 -2.98 -14.74
C SER A 91 5.09 -4.51 -14.75
N PRO A 92 4.50 -5.12 -13.71
CA PRO A 92 4.23 -6.56 -13.66
C PRO A 92 2.91 -6.95 -14.36
N ASP A 93 2.01 -6.00 -14.58
CA ASP A 93 0.63 -6.24 -15.04
C ASP A 93 0.22 -5.38 -16.25
N GLY A 94 1.17 -4.60 -16.80
CA GLY A 94 0.93 -3.67 -17.90
C GLY A 94 0.38 -2.31 -17.46
N THR A 95 0.15 -2.05 -16.17
CA THR A 95 -0.22 -0.72 -15.68
C THR A 95 1.01 0.20 -15.54
N CYS A 96 0.84 1.50 -15.73
CA CYS A 96 1.94 2.47 -15.68
C CYS A 96 1.46 3.89 -15.35
N GLY A 97 2.36 4.75 -14.86
CA GLY A 97 2.00 6.12 -14.52
C GLY A 97 1.73 6.33 -13.04
N ARG A 98 1.01 7.38 -12.65
CA ARG A 98 0.55 7.62 -11.25
C ARG A 98 -0.95 7.92 -11.17
N ALA A 99 -1.70 7.63 -12.22
CA ALA A 99 -3.11 7.94 -12.33
C ALA A 99 -3.85 6.83 -13.08
N ARG A 100 -5.17 6.79 -12.90
CA ARG A 100 -6.07 5.80 -13.54
C ARG A 100 -5.64 4.37 -13.21
N ALA A 101 -5.40 3.51 -14.21
CA ALA A 101 -4.96 2.14 -13.95
C ALA A 101 -3.56 2.09 -13.30
N GLY A 102 -2.73 3.12 -13.52
CA GLY A 102 -1.36 3.18 -13.07
C GLY A 102 -1.14 3.88 -11.75
N VAL A 103 -2.03 3.82 -10.76
CA VAL A 103 -1.85 4.53 -9.47
C VAL A 103 -0.52 4.20 -8.75
N HIS A 104 0.19 3.15 -9.16
CA HIS A 104 1.37 2.63 -8.49
C HIS A 104 2.71 3.18 -8.98
N GLY A 105 2.83 3.97 -10.04
CA GLY A 105 4.15 4.52 -10.42
C GLY A 105 5.02 3.63 -11.30
N TYR A 106 4.50 2.53 -11.84
CA TYR A 106 5.27 1.62 -12.68
C TYR A 106 5.68 2.24 -14.02
N LYS A 107 6.83 1.77 -14.53
CA LYS A 107 7.26 2.04 -15.91
C LYS A 107 6.89 0.89 -16.83
N CYS A 108 6.67 1.23 -18.08
CA CYS A 108 6.46 0.22 -19.10
C CYS A 108 7.74 -0.55 -19.44
N PRO A 109 7.62 -1.84 -19.83
CA PRO A 109 8.74 -2.61 -20.34
C PRO A 109 9.33 -1.96 -21.59
N SER A 110 10.66 -1.96 -21.74
CA SER A 110 11.32 -1.47 -22.96
C SER A 110 11.25 -2.50 -24.10
N THR A 111 10.05 -3.02 -24.40
CA THR A 111 9.79 -3.94 -25.51
C THR A 111 8.94 -3.25 -26.57
N PRO A 112 9.07 -3.62 -27.86
CA PRO A 112 8.35 -2.96 -28.95
C PRO A 112 6.81 -2.95 -28.79
N ASP A 113 6.25 -3.90 -28.03
CA ASP A 113 4.80 -4.04 -27.87
C ASP A 113 4.24 -3.27 -26.66
N MET A 114 5.10 -2.87 -25.72
CA MET A 114 4.66 -2.28 -24.46
C MET A 114 5.41 -1.02 -24.04
N GLU A 115 6.30 -0.44 -24.85
CA GLU A 115 7.22 0.63 -24.41
C GLU A 115 6.58 1.96 -24.01
N CYS A 116 5.33 2.24 -24.37
CA CYS A 116 4.68 3.52 -24.15
C CYS A 116 3.67 3.48 -23.02
N CYS A 117 3.67 4.50 -22.16
CA CYS A 117 2.70 4.63 -21.09
C CYS A 117 1.58 5.61 -21.49
N SER A 118 0.39 5.10 -21.78
CA SER A 118 -0.77 5.93 -22.16
C SER A 118 -1.24 6.83 -21.02
N VAL A 119 -2.00 7.89 -21.35
CA VAL A 119 -2.72 8.71 -20.35
C VAL A 119 -3.72 7.88 -19.52
N ALA A 120 -4.19 6.75 -20.08
CA ALA A 120 -5.10 5.80 -19.42
C ALA A 120 -4.41 4.99 -18.30
N GLY A 121 -3.08 5.03 -18.22
CA GLY A 121 -2.28 4.31 -17.25
C GLY A 121 -1.96 2.87 -17.66
N TRP A 122 -1.89 2.61 -18.96
CA TRP A 122 -1.59 1.30 -19.55
C TRP A 122 -0.41 1.36 -20.50
N CYS A 123 0.39 0.30 -20.48
CA CYS A 123 1.48 0.06 -21.41
C CYS A 123 0.97 -0.47 -22.76
N GLY A 124 1.59 0.00 -23.84
CA GLY A 124 1.29 -0.44 -25.20
C GLY A 124 2.21 0.21 -26.22
N ASN A 125 1.90 0.05 -27.50
CA ASN A 125 2.71 0.58 -28.61
C ASN A 125 1.92 1.31 -29.71
N THR A 126 0.61 1.51 -29.52
CA THR A 126 -0.21 2.24 -30.51
C THR A 126 -0.04 3.75 -30.36
N ALA A 127 -0.49 4.52 -31.36
CA ALA A 127 -0.49 5.99 -31.27
C ALA A 127 -1.22 6.53 -30.03
N ASP A 128 -2.31 5.87 -29.59
CA ASP A 128 -3.04 6.23 -28.37
C ASP A 128 -2.20 6.05 -27.09
N HIS A 129 -1.19 5.17 -27.13
CA HIS A 129 -0.26 4.96 -26.02
C HIS A 129 0.97 5.86 -26.12
N CYS A 130 1.52 6.02 -27.33
CA CYS A 130 2.85 6.60 -27.53
C CYS A 130 2.85 8.09 -27.86
N ALA A 131 1.82 8.61 -28.55
CA ALA A 131 1.85 9.98 -29.02
C ALA A 131 1.78 10.96 -27.85
N ALA A 132 2.71 11.92 -27.83
CA ALA A 132 2.68 12.99 -26.83
C ALA A 132 1.34 13.77 -26.87
N SER A 133 0.76 13.96 -28.06
CA SER A 133 -0.54 14.60 -28.26
C SER A 133 -1.72 13.86 -27.61
N ASN A 134 -1.58 12.55 -27.40
CA ASN A 134 -2.58 11.69 -26.77
C ASN A 134 -2.33 11.54 -25.25
N GLY A 135 -1.34 12.25 -24.71
CA GLY A 135 -1.04 12.28 -23.28
C GLY A 135 -0.14 11.14 -22.80
N CYS A 136 0.73 10.62 -23.66
CA CYS A 136 1.77 9.66 -23.25
C CYS A 136 2.59 10.20 -22.06
N GLN A 137 2.78 9.37 -21.02
CA GLN A 137 3.43 9.74 -19.78
C GLN A 137 4.95 9.45 -19.85
N ALA A 138 5.73 10.40 -20.34
CA ALA A 138 7.18 10.22 -20.62
C ALA A 138 8.04 9.82 -19.41
N SER A 139 7.60 10.07 -18.18
CA SER A 139 8.30 9.58 -16.98
C SER A 139 8.19 8.05 -16.80
N PHE A 140 7.19 7.43 -17.43
CA PHE A 140 6.79 6.04 -17.22
C PHE A 140 6.83 5.19 -18.50
N GLY A 141 7.12 5.77 -19.66
CA GLY A 141 7.30 5.04 -20.91
C GLY A 141 8.01 5.91 -21.95
N LYS A 142 8.27 5.34 -23.11
CA LYS A 142 8.82 6.04 -24.27
C LYS A 142 7.67 6.68 -25.05
N CYS A 143 7.75 7.99 -25.25
CA CYS A 143 6.76 8.73 -26.04
C CYS A 143 7.38 9.19 -27.35
N ILE A 144 6.54 9.37 -28.36
CA ILE A 144 6.91 9.84 -29.71
C ILE A 144 6.15 11.10 -30.10
#